data_AF-A0A9E2U6N9-F1
#
_entry.id   AF-A0A9E2U6N9-F1
#
_cell.length_a   1.000
_cell.length_b   1.000
_cell.length_c   1.000
_cell.angle_alpha   90.00
_cell.angle_beta   90.00
_cell.angle_gamma   90.00
#
_symmetry.space_group_name_H-M   'P 1'
#
loop_
_entity.id
_entity.type
_entity.pdbx_description
1 polymer ?
#
loop_
_entity_poly.entity_id
_entity_poly.type
_entity_poly.pdbx_seq_one_letter_code
_entity_poly.pdbx_strand_id
1 'polypeptide(L)' 'MDELRRLAAAAAPPPAAMAAYLAKVRDRAYTVTDGDVQALKDEGFTEDEIFEQTVATAVGEGLRRLDRALEAIG' A
#
# COMPACT_ATOMS: atom_id res chain seq x y z
N MET A 1 13.01 -14.28 -1.15
CA MET A 1 11.73 -13.98 -0.49
C MET A 1 11.92 -13.18 0.80
N ASP A 2 12.87 -13.53 1.66
CA ASP A 2 13.08 -12.81 2.94
C ASP A 2 13.65 -11.40 2.79
N GLU A 3 14.43 -11.15 1.74
CA GLU A 3 14.90 -9.81 1.40
C GLU A 3 13.74 -8.88 1.01
N LEU A 4 12.83 -9.35 0.16
CA LEU A 4 11.62 -8.61 -0.23
C LEU A 4 10.74 -8.30 0.99
N ARG A 5 10.59 -9.24 1.91
CA ARG A 5 9.86 -9.03 3.18
C ARG A 5 10.50 -7.96 4.05
N ARG A 6 11.82 -7.97 4.20
CA ARG A 6 12.55 -6.92 4.93
C ARG A 6 12.38 -5.56 4.29
N LEU A 7 12.51 -5.46 2.97
CA LEU A 7 12.38 -4.20 2.25
C LEU A 7 10.97 -3.63 2.35
N ALA A 8 9.93 -4.47 2.22
CA ALA A 8 8.55 -4.04 2.42
C ALA A 8 8.27 -3.55 3.85
N ALA A 9 8.85 -4.20 4.87
CA ALA A 9 8.72 -3.77 6.26
C ALA A 9 9.51 -2.49 6.60
N ALA A 10 10.55 -2.18 5.82
CA ALA A 10 11.40 -1.01 6.00
C ALA A 10 10.94 0.21 5.17
N ALA A 11 9.89 0.07 4.36
CA ALA A 11 9.35 1.16 3.57
C ALA A 11 8.93 2.33 4.48
N ALA A 12 9.25 3.55 4.06
CA ALA A 12 8.88 4.76 4.80
C ALA A 12 7.35 4.81 4.99
N PRO A 13 6.88 5.25 6.16
CA PRO A 13 5.45 5.39 6.38
C PRO A 13 4.87 6.42 5.38
N PRO A 14 3.69 6.14 4.81
CA PRO A 14 3.09 7.04 3.84
C PRO A 14 2.72 8.39 4.49
N PRO A 15 2.66 9.47 3.69
CA PRO A 15 2.10 10.75 4.14
C PRO A 15 0.69 10.56 4.70
N ALA A 16 0.36 11.27 5.79
CA ALA A 16 -0.95 11.15 6.44
C ALA A 16 -2.13 11.45 5.51
N ALA A 17 -1.93 12.36 4.55
CA ALA A 17 -2.87 12.68 3.49
C ALA A 17 -3.29 11.45 2.64
N MET A 18 -2.36 10.51 2.41
CA MET A 18 -2.65 9.30 1.64
C MET A 18 -3.38 8.21 2.44
N ALA A 19 -3.60 8.39 3.74
CA ALA A 19 -4.09 7.31 4.61
C ALA A 19 -5.43 6.72 4.15
N ALA A 20 -6.38 7.56 3.69
CA ALA A 20 -7.69 7.11 3.22
C ALA A 20 -7.58 6.31 1.90
N TYR A 21 -6.79 6.82 0.95
CA TYR A 21 -6.50 6.14 -0.31
C TYR A 21 -5.81 4.79 -0.05
N LEU A 22 -4.78 4.76 0.79
CA LEU A 22 -4.03 3.54 1.06
C LEU A 22 -4.83 2.52 1.89
N ALA A 23 -5.75 2.96 2.75
CA ALA A 23 -6.72 2.05 3.38
C ALA A 23 -7.58 1.34 2.32
N LYS A 24 -8.01 2.08 1.28
CA LYS A 24 -8.74 1.50 0.14
C LYS A 24 -7.87 0.48 -0.61
N VAL A 25 -6.61 0.79 -0.87
CA VAL A 25 -5.64 -0.13 -1.50
C VAL A 25 -5.49 -1.41 -0.66
N ARG A 26 -5.35 -1.29 0.66
CA ARG A 26 -5.21 -2.47 1.56
C ARG A 26 -6.47 -3.33 1.58
N ASP A 27 -7.63 -2.72 1.80
CA ASP A 27 -8.82 -3.47 2.20
C ASP A 27 -9.73 -3.81 1.02
N ARG A 28 -9.71 -2.99 -0.03
CA ARG A 28 -10.68 -3.03 -1.14
C ARG A 28 -10.14 -2.36 -2.41
N ALA A 29 -8.96 -2.79 -2.87
CA ALA A 29 -8.28 -2.19 -4.03
C ALA A 29 -9.15 -2.11 -5.30
N TYR A 30 -10.04 -3.07 -5.51
CA TYR A 30 -11.00 -3.09 -6.63
C TYR A 30 -12.00 -1.93 -6.63
N THR A 31 -12.10 -1.18 -5.53
CA THR A 31 -12.96 0.01 -5.43
C THR A 31 -12.22 1.30 -5.78
N VAL A 32 -10.89 1.27 -5.92
CA VAL A 32 -10.09 2.46 -6.27
C VAL A 32 -10.54 2.99 -7.63
N THR A 33 -10.66 4.30 -7.73
CA THR A 33 -11.13 5.05 -8.89
C THR A 33 -10.12 6.14 -9.25
N ASP A 34 -10.22 6.65 -10.48
CA ASP A 34 -9.41 7.80 -10.92
C ASP A 34 -9.61 9.03 -10.02
N GLY A 35 -10.79 9.19 -9.42
CA GLY A 35 -11.08 10.28 -8.48
C GLY A 35 -10.27 10.21 -7.19
N ASP A 36 -9.95 9.02 -6.70
CA ASP A 36 -9.09 8.89 -5.51
C ASP A 36 -7.65 9.34 -5.81
N VAL A 37 -7.15 9.03 -7.02
CA VAL A 37 -5.82 9.44 -7.48
C VAL A 37 -5.80 10.94 -7.76
N GLN A 38 -6.83 11.49 -8.40
CA GLN A 38 -6.92 12.91 -8.68
C GLN A 38 -6.98 13.75 -7.40
N ALA A 39 -7.69 13.31 -6.37
CA ALA A 39 -7.71 14.00 -5.08
C ALA A 39 -6.29 14.16 -4.48
N LEU A 40 -5.45 13.12 -4.55
CA LEU A 40 -4.06 13.20 -4.10
C LEU A 40 -3.21 14.13 -4.98
N LYS A 41 -3.44 14.13 -6.30
CA LYS A 41 -2.77 15.07 -7.21
C LYS A 41 -3.14 16.52 -6.90
N ASP A 42 -4.41 16.78 -6.56
CA ASP A 42 -4.90 18.11 -6.17
C ASP A 42 -4.29 18.57 -4.83
N GLU A 43 -3.91 17.63 -3.96
CA GLU A 43 -3.14 17.87 -2.73
C GLU A 43 -1.63 18.08 -2.98
N GLY A 44 -1.17 17.93 -4.22
CA GLY A 44 0.20 18.23 -4.65
C GLY A 44 1.12 17.00 -4.78
N PHE A 45 0.60 15.78 -4.64
CA PHE A 45 1.40 14.57 -4.85
C PHE A 45 1.59 14.28 -6.34
N THR A 46 2.78 13.84 -6.69
CA THR A 46 3.11 13.36 -8.03
C THR A 46 2.55 11.96 -8.28
N GLU A 47 2.35 11.59 -9.55
CA GLU A 47 1.92 10.24 -9.90
C GLU A 47 2.91 9.16 -9.45
N ASP A 48 4.22 9.47 -9.51
CA ASP A 48 5.27 8.57 -9.03
C ASP A 48 5.17 8.32 -7.52
N GLU A 49 4.97 9.36 -6.71
CA GLU A 49 4.76 9.21 -5.27
C GLU A 49 3.51 8.38 -4.96
N ILE A 50 2.41 8.63 -5.66
CA ILE A 50 1.17 7.86 -5.49
C ILE A 50 1.40 6.40 -5.87
N PHE A 51 2.07 6.15 -7.00
CA PHE A 51 2.39 4.80 -7.48
C PHE A 51 3.28 4.05 -6.49
N GLU A 52 4.36 4.66 -6.03
CA GLU A 52 5.30 4.06 -5.07
C GLU A 52 4.58 3.64 -3.78
N GLN A 53 3.78 4.54 -3.20
CA GLN A 53 3.04 4.25 -1.98
C GLN A 53 1.96 3.17 -2.19
N THR A 54 1.33 3.14 -3.37
CA THR A 54 0.37 2.09 -3.74
C THR A 54 1.03 0.72 -3.77
N VAL A 55 2.16 0.60 -4.47
CA VAL A 55 2.91 -0.65 -4.62
C VAL A 55 3.44 -1.10 -3.26
N ALA A 56 4.07 -0.21 -2.50
CA ALA A 56 4.59 -0.51 -1.16
C ALA A 56 3.48 -1.05 -0.24
N THR A 57 2.32 -0.40 -0.25
CA THR A 57 1.15 -0.80 0.55
C THR A 57 0.60 -2.17 0.13
N ALA A 58 0.43 -2.40 -1.17
CA ALA A 58 -0.11 -3.65 -1.69
C ALA A 58 0.81 -4.84 -1.41
N VAL A 59 2.11 -4.67 -1.63
CA VAL A 59 3.12 -5.72 -1.36
C VAL A 59 3.23 -5.99 0.13
N GLY A 60 3.28 -4.94 0.96
CA GLY A 60 3.34 -5.06 2.42
C GLY A 60 2.15 -5.84 2.98
N GLU A 61 0.93 -5.52 2.57
CA GLU A 61 -0.26 -6.27 2.99
C GLU A 61 -0.31 -7.69 2.44
N GLY A 62 0.12 -7.91 1.20
CA GLY A 62 0.20 -9.25 0.62
C GLY A 62 1.12 -10.17 1.44
N LEU A 63 2.30 -9.68 1.79
CA LEU A 63 3.26 -10.43 2.61
C LEU A 63 2.76 -10.63 4.05
N ARG A 64 2.15 -9.60 4.66
CA ARG A 64 1.54 -9.72 5.99
C ARG A 64 0.44 -10.79 6.02
N ARG A 65 -0.42 -10.84 4.99
CA ARG A 65 -1.47 -11.87 4.86
C ARG A 65 -0.88 -13.26 4.67
N LEU A 66 0.17 -13.40 3.88
CA LEU A 66 0.88 -14.66 3.69
C LEU A 66 1.48 -15.17 4.99
N ASP A 67 2.16 -14.31 5.76
CA ASP A 67 2.78 -14.69 7.03
C ASP A 67 1.72 -15.18 8.03
N ARG A 68 0.58 -14.48 8.12
CA ARG A 68 -0.56 -14.91 8.96
C ARG A 68 -1.17 -16.22 8.52
N ALA A 69 -1.25 -16.47 7.21
CA ALA A 69 -1.74 -17.74 6.70
C ALA A 69 -0.79 -18.90 7.06
N LEU A 70 0.53 -18.68 6.96
CA LEU A 70 1.54 -19.66 7.34
C LEU A 70 1.52 -19.97 8.85
N GLU A 71 1.35 -18.96 9.70
CA GLU A 71 1.17 -19.14 11.16
C GLU A 71 -0.08 -19.95 11.52
N ALA A 72 -1.14 -19.85 10.71
CA ALA A 72 -2.41 -20.53 10.99
C ALA A 72 -2.42 -22.02 10.59
N ILE A 73 -1.55 -22.42 9.65
CA ILE A 73 -1.51 -23.79 9.10
C ILE A 73 -0.25 -24.58 9.49
N GLY A 74 0.70 -23.94 10.19
CA GLY A 74 1.92 -24.57 10.73
C GLY A 74 1.76 -24.91 12.20
#